data_AF-A0A1Q4FJD3-F1
#
_entry.id   AF-A0A1Q4FJD3-F1
#
_cell.length_a   1.000
_cell.length_b   1.000
_cell.length_c   1.000
_cell.angle_alpha   90.00
_cell.angle_beta   90.00
_cell.angle_gamma   90.00
#
_symmetry.space_group_name_H-M   'P 1'
#
loop_
_entity.id
_entity.type
_entity.pdbx_description
1 polymer ?
#
loop_
_entity_poly.entity_id
_entity_poly.type
_entity_poly.pdbx_seq_one_letter_code
_entity_poly.pdbx_strand_id
1 'polypeptide(L)'
;MPAIDDFIIVTEVDHGPAFVAHIFERKYRAAAPAFGHHIVAFYRQSWDRYVPFSYVHFTNCGDIYLAGGASTDGRAFALMDEEQRHTLTAAGGAYVLALRYGFRRFAPRCEAIYGYCGDARAWEGGLQAGFAPSGEDKLLIHVPRPLDALRQRELTAKALSFIPF
;
A
#
# COMPACT_ATOMS: atom_id res chain seq x y z
N MET A 1 -17.93 10.44 -16.46
CA MET A 1 -16.86 10.02 -15.54
C MET A 1 -17.20 8.67 -14.97
N PRO A 2 -16.50 7.59 -15.35
CA PRO A 2 -16.67 6.28 -14.72
C PRO A 2 -16.33 6.38 -13.24
N ALA A 3 -17.02 5.63 -12.39
CA ALA A 3 -16.61 5.51 -11.00
C ALA A 3 -15.27 4.75 -10.95
N ILE A 4 -14.39 5.11 -10.01
CA ILE A 4 -13.08 4.44 -9.89
C ILE A 4 -13.22 2.92 -9.70
N ASP A 5 -14.26 2.50 -8.98
CA ASP A 5 -14.56 1.09 -8.69
C ASP A 5 -15.08 0.32 -9.93
N ASP A 6 -15.44 1.02 -11.01
CA ASP A 6 -15.84 0.38 -12.28
C ASP A 6 -14.63 -0.23 -13.02
N PHE A 7 -13.41 0.22 -12.73
CA PHE A 7 -12.22 -0.22 -13.46
C PHE A 7 -11.00 -0.46 -12.60
N ILE A 8 -10.99 -0.06 -11.33
CA ILE A 8 -9.96 -0.43 -10.35
C ILE A 8 -10.58 -1.28 -9.26
N ILE A 9 -10.02 -2.48 -9.05
CA ILE A 9 -10.42 -3.36 -7.96
C ILE A 9 -9.25 -3.47 -7.00
N VAL A 10 -9.48 -3.13 -5.74
CA VAL A 10 -8.48 -3.31 -4.67
C VAL A 10 -8.97 -4.41 -3.75
N THR A 11 -8.14 -5.43 -3.55
CA THR A 11 -8.47 -6.54 -2.66
C THR A 11 -7.23 -7.13 -2.01
N GLU A 12 -7.45 -7.80 -0.88
CA GLU A 12 -6.52 -8.78 -0.33
C GLU A 12 -6.56 -10.06 -1.19
N VAL A 13 -5.40 -10.67 -1.43
CA VAL A 13 -5.27 -11.97 -2.13
C VAL A 13 -4.45 -12.95 -1.29
N ASP A 14 -4.77 -14.24 -1.34
CA ASP A 14 -4.09 -15.25 -0.53
C ASP A 14 -2.67 -15.57 -1.03
N HIS A 15 -2.46 -15.51 -2.35
CA HIS A 15 -1.19 -15.85 -3.00
C HIS A 15 -0.59 -14.64 -3.73
N GLY A 16 -0.15 -13.64 -2.97
CA GLY A 16 0.44 -12.41 -3.49
C GLY A 16 1.50 -12.63 -4.59
N PRO A 17 2.53 -13.49 -4.36
CA PRO A 17 3.58 -13.74 -5.34
C PRO A 17 3.09 -14.14 -6.73
N ALA A 18 1.96 -14.86 -6.84
CA ALA A 18 1.40 -15.26 -8.13
C ALA A 18 1.02 -14.08 -9.02
N PHE A 19 0.76 -12.90 -8.43
CA PHE A 19 0.33 -11.70 -9.15
C PHE A 19 1.45 -10.67 -9.35
N VAL A 20 2.49 -10.69 -8.50
CA VAL A 20 3.43 -9.56 -8.40
C VAL A 20 4.91 -9.95 -8.49
N ALA A 21 5.23 -11.24 -8.67
CA ALA A 21 6.61 -11.72 -8.77
C ALA A 21 7.43 -10.92 -9.80
N HIS A 22 6.86 -10.66 -10.99
CA HIS A 22 7.55 -9.89 -12.03
C HIS A 22 7.82 -8.43 -11.64
N ILE A 23 6.96 -7.83 -10.80
CA ILE A 23 7.15 -6.46 -10.30
C ILE A 23 8.31 -6.45 -9.30
N PHE A 24 8.33 -7.43 -8.39
CA PHE A 24 9.36 -7.56 -7.36
C PHE A 24 10.73 -7.86 -7.94
N GLU A 25 10.83 -8.78 -8.89
CA GLU A 25 12.07 -9.10 -9.57
C GLU A 25 12.66 -7.87 -10.27
N ARG A 26 11.83 -7.11 -10.99
CA ARG A 26 12.28 -5.90 -11.70
C ARG A 26 12.69 -4.77 -10.73
N LYS A 27 11.88 -4.50 -9.71
CA LYS A 27 12.05 -3.32 -8.83
C LYS A 27 13.06 -3.56 -7.70
N TYR A 28 13.03 -4.76 -7.11
CA TYR A 28 13.79 -5.09 -5.92
C TYR A 28 14.87 -6.15 -6.16
N ARG A 29 14.89 -6.80 -7.33
CA ARG A 29 15.76 -7.96 -7.61
C ARG A 29 15.64 -9.04 -6.54
N ALA A 30 14.42 -9.22 -6.05
CA ALA A 30 14.09 -10.10 -4.94
C ALA A 30 12.76 -10.81 -5.21
N ALA A 31 12.49 -11.89 -4.47
CA ALA A 31 11.20 -12.55 -4.47
C ALA A 31 10.15 -11.71 -3.72
N ALA A 32 8.89 -11.81 -4.16
CA ALA A 32 7.78 -11.27 -3.40
C ALA A 32 7.60 -12.03 -2.08
N PRO A 33 7.24 -11.36 -0.97
CA PRO A 33 6.93 -12.04 0.29
C PRO A 33 5.86 -13.11 0.10
N ALA A 34 6.05 -14.28 0.70
CA ALA A 34 5.10 -15.40 0.70
C ALA A 34 4.28 -15.50 2.01
N PHE A 35 4.39 -14.50 2.87
CA PHE A 35 3.72 -14.42 4.17
C PHE A 35 3.03 -13.06 4.32
N GLY A 36 2.27 -12.89 5.39
CA GLY A 36 1.58 -11.63 5.68
C GLY A 36 0.37 -11.42 4.79
N HIS A 37 -0.03 -10.16 4.60
CA HIS A 37 -1.20 -9.80 3.82
C HIS A 37 -0.79 -9.11 2.52
N HIS A 38 -1.45 -9.49 1.43
CA HIS A 38 -1.12 -9.04 0.08
C HIS A 38 -2.25 -8.20 -0.47
N ILE A 39 -2.10 -6.88 -0.46
CA ILE A 39 -3.10 -5.98 -1.06
C ILE A 39 -2.69 -5.70 -2.50
N VAL A 40 -3.56 -6.03 -3.45
CA VAL A 40 -3.34 -5.79 -4.89
C VAL A 40 -4.45 -4.89 -5.42
N ALA A 41 -4.04 -3.84 -6.13
CA ALA A 41 -4.92 -3.08 -7.00
C ALA A 41 -4.81 -3.64 -8.43
N PHE A 42 -5.93 -4.05 -9.00
CA PHE A 42 -6.07 -4.54 -10.36
C PHE A 42 -6.77 -3.50 -11.23
N TYR A 43 -6.30 -3.33 -12.46
CA TYR A 43 -7.08 -2.70 -13.53
C TYR A 43 -7.96 -3.76 -14.20
N ARG A 44 -9.27 -3.54 -14.21
CA ARG A 44 -10.25 -4.36 -14.93
C ARG A 44 -10.34 -3.87 -16.37
N GLN A 45 -9.62 -4.53 -17.27
CA GLN A 45 -9.64 -4.20 -18.70
C GLN A 45 -10.89 -4.74 -19.40
N SER A 46 -11.37 -5.90 -18.98
CA SER A 46 -12.63 -6.52 -19.36
C SER A 46 -13.17 -7.32 -18.18
N TRP A 47 -14.38 -7.87 -18.29
CA TRP A 47 -15.00 -8.68 -17.23
C TRP A 47 -14.12 -9.85 -16.75
N ASP A 48 -13.36 -10.45 -17.65
CA ASP A 48 -12.53 -11.64 -17.43
C ASP A 48 -11.03 -11.33 -17.38
N ARG A 49 -10.62 -10.06 -17.57
CA ARG A 49 -9.21 -9.67 -17.63
C ARG A 49 -8.86 -8.60 -16.60
N TYR A 50 -8.05 -9.02 -15.63
CA TYR A 50 -7.53 -8.20 -14.55
C TYR A 50 -6.01 -8.08 -14.64
N VAL A 51 -5.52 -6.86 -14.70
CA VAL A 51 -4.08 -6.56 -14.80
C VAL A 51 -3.60 -6.04 -13.44
N PRO A 52 -2.67 -6.73 -12.75
CA PRO A 52 -2.06 -6.21 -11.52
C PRO A 52 -1.40 -4.86 -11.79
N PHE A 53 -1.73 -3.86 -10.98
CA PHE A 53 -1.31 -2.49 -11.19
C PHE A 53 -0.53 -1.92 -9.99
N SER A 54 -0.95 -2.23 -8.77
CA SER A 54 -0.19 -1.87 -7.57
C SER A 54 -0.27 -2.97 -6.53
N TYR A 55 0.74 -3.04 -5.68
CA TYR A 55 0.84 -3.98 -4.58
C TYR A 55 1.37 -3.28 -3.33
N VAL A 56 0.82 -3.64 -2.17
CA VAL A 56 1.35 -3.28 -0.85
C VAL A 56 1.30 -4.52 0.04
N HIS A 57 2.43 -4.80 0.70
CA HIS A 57 2.54 -5.88 1.68
C HIS A 57 2.25 -5.34 3.07
N PHE A 58 1.49 -6.09 3.87
CA PHE A 58 1.27 -5.78 5.27
C PHE A 58 1.74 -6.94 6.16
N THR A 59 2.66 -6.66 7.07
CA THR A 59 3.12 -7.61 8.09
C THR A 59 2.47 -7.29 9.43
N ASN A 60 1.85 -8.28 10.07
CA ASN A 60 1.32 -8.16 11.43
C ASN A 60 2.45 -8.36 12.44
N CYS A 61 2.66 -7.39 13.33
CA CYS A 61 3.66 -7.45 14.40
C CYS A 61 3.01 -7.31 15.80
N GLY A 62 1.74 -7.70 15.94
CA GLY A 62 0.96 -7.61 17.17
C GLY A 62 0.08 -6.36 17.19
N ASP A 63 0.49 -5.35 17.96
CA ASP A 63 -0.19 -4.06 18.08
C ASP A 63 0.03 -3.10 16.90
N ILE A 64 0.96 -3.43 15.99
CA ILE A 64 1.24 -2.66 14.79
C ILE A 64 1.18 -3.53 13.52
N TYR A 65 0.86 -2.88 12.41
CA TYR A 65 1.13 -3.41 11.07
C TYR A 65 2.27 -2.63 10.40
N LEU A 66 3.06 -3.32 9.60
CA LEU A 66 4.11 -2.74 8.76
C LEU A 66 3.66 -2.81 7.30
N ALA A 67 3.46 -1.67 6.66
CA ALA A 67 3.15 -1.52 5.25
C ALA A 67 4.46 -1.34 4.46
N GLY A 68 4.89 -2.41 3.77
CA GLY A 68 6.17 -2.50 3.07
C GLY A 68 6.04 -3.06 1.66
N GLY A 69 7.18 -3.25 0.99
CA GLY A 69 7.24 -3.88 -0.34
C GLY A 69 6.39 -3.22 -1.44
N ALA A 70 6.02 -1.94 -1.27
CA ALA A 70 5.02 -1.30 -2.12
C ALA A 70 5.53 -1.05 -3.55
N SER A 71 4.75 -1.46 -4.55
CA SER A 71 5.14 -1.34 -5.95
C SER A 71 3.97 -1.02 -6.87
N THR A 72 4.30 -0.43 -8.02
CA THR A 72 3.35 -0.06 -9.07
C THR A 72 3.91 -0.49 -10.42
N ASP A 73 3.02 -0.90 -11.33
CA ASP A 73 3.37 -1.33 -12.69
C ASP A 73 2.69 -0.41 -13.70
N GLY A 74 3.46 0.54 -14.26
CA GLY A 74 2.93 1.54 -15.19
C GLY A 74 2.32 0.98 -16.48
N ARG A 75 2.49 -0.32 -16.78
CA ARG A 75 1.87 -0.95 -17.96
C ARG A 75 0.35 -0.94 -17.89
N ALA A 76 -0.24 -1.13 -16.71
CA ALA A 76 -1.70 -1.05 -16.57
C ALA A 76 -2.22 0.37 -16.83
N PHE A 77 -1.48 1.40 -16.44
CA PHE A 77 -1.83 2.79 -16.71
C PHE A 77 -1.85 3.11 -18.23
N ALA A 78 -0.97 2.48 -19.01
CA ALA A 78 -0.92 2.65 -20.46
C ALA A 78 -2.10 1.97 -21.19
N LEU A 79 -2.79 1.03 -20.55
CA LEU A 79 -3.97 0.35 -21.12
C LEU A 79 -5.28 1.11 -20.89
N MET A 80 -5.30 2.05 -19.95
CA MET A 80 -6.47 2.85 -19.61
C MET A 80 -6.77 3.89 -20.69
N ASP A 81 -8.02 4.26 -20.87
CA ASP A 81 -8.39 5.44 -21.64
C ASP A 81 -8.08 6.75 -20.88
N GLU A 82 -8.28 7.89 -21.53
CA GLU A 82 -7.98 9.21 -20.93
C GLU A 82 -8.84 9.52 -19.70
N GLU A 83 -10.12 9.15 -19.74
CA GLU A 83 -11.07 9.44 -18.66
C GLU A 83 -10.76 8.59 -17.41
N GLN A 84 -10.41 7.32 -17.62
CA GLN A 84 -9.93 6.40 -16.59
C GLN A 84 -8.63 6.91 -15.95
N ARG A 85 -7.65 7.33 -16.77
CA ARG A 85 -6.39 7.90 -16.27
C ARG A 85 -6.62 9.15 -15.44
N HIS A 86 -7.49 10.05 -15.91
CA HIS A 86 -7.85 11.26 -15.18
C HIS A 86 -8.53 10.92 -13.84
N THR A 87 -9.52 10.03 -13.85
CA THR A 87 -10.26 9.60 -12.66
C THR A 87 -9.34 8.95 -11.62
N LEU A 88 -8.44 8.06 -12.07
CA LEU A 88 -7.43 7.44 -11.22
C LEU A 88 -6.46 8.47 -10.62
N THR A 89 -6.01 9.43 -11.43
CA THR A 89 -5.07 10.47 -10.98
C THR A 89 -5.73 11.38 -9.94
N ALA A 90 -6.98 11.79 -10.17
CA ALA A 90 -7.78 12.53 -9.20
C ALA A 90 -8.00 11.76 -7.89
N ALA A 91 -8.07 10.42 -7.94
CA ALA A 91 -8.15 9.57 -6.75
C ALA A 91 -6.82 9.39 -5.99
N GLY A 92 -5.69 9.85 -6.55
CA GLY A 92 -4.33 9.72 -6.00
C GLY A 92 -3.53 8.54 -6.54
N GLY A 93 -4.08 7.79 -7.51
CA GLY A 93 -3.42 6.63 -8.11
C GLY A 93 -3.58 5.33 -7.31
N ALA A 94 -3.19 4.21 -7.93
CA ALA A 94 -3.48 2.88 -7.40
C ALA A 94 -2.76 2.54 -6.09
N TYR A 95 -1.57 3.11 -5.87
CA TYR A 95 -0.84 2.94 -4.61
C TYR A 95 -1.61 3.54 -3.42
N VAL A 96 -2.16 4.74 -3.59
CA VAL A 96 -2.99 5.42 -2.58
C VAL A 96 -4.25 4.61 -2.29
N LEU A 97 -4.89 4.07 -3.33
CA LEU A 97 -6.07 3.21 -3.18
C LEU A 97 -5.75 1.91 -2.44
N ALA A 98 -4.62 1.26 -2.74
CA ALA A 98 -4.14 0.06 -2.05
C ALA A 98 -3.86 0.32 -0.56
N LEU A 99 -3.17 1.43 -0.23
CA LEU A 99 -2.94 1.82 1.17
C LEU A 99 -4.24 2.08 1.91
N ARG A 100 -5.16 2.87 1.34
CA ARG A 100 -6.46 3.17 1.97
C ARG A 100 -7.27 1.91 2.21
N TYR A 101 -7.24 0.95 1.29
CA TYR A 101 -7.84 -0.36 1.51
C TYR A 101 -7.22 -1.07 2.71
N GLY A 102 -5.89 -1.16 2.76
CA GLY A 102 -5.15 -1.75 3.88
C GLY A 102 -5.47 -1.08 5.22
N PHE A 103 -5.52 0.26 5.25
CA PHE A 103 -5.89 1.00 6.46
C PHE A 103 -7.28 0.64 6.94
N ARG A 104 -8.31 0.68 6.08
CA ARG A 104 -9.67 0.30 6.47
C ARG A 104 -9.74 -1.16 6.95
N ARG A 105 -9.00 -2.05 6.28
CA ARG A 105 -8.98 -3.48 6.56
C ARG A 105 -8.33 -3.81 7.91
N PHE A 106 -7.23 -3.15 8.25
CA PHE A 106 -6.38 -3.50 9.39
C PHE A 106 -6.51 -2.55 10.59
N ALA A 107 -7.04 -1.34 10.40
CA ALA A 107 -7.27 -0.36 11.47
C ALA A 107 -8.00 -0.94 12.71
N PRO A 108 -9.06 -1.79 12.56
CA PRO A 108 -9.73 -2.36 13.72
C PRO A 108 -8.85 -3.33 14.54
N ARG A 109 -7.73 -3.82 13.96
CA ARG A 109 -6.90 -4.92 14.47
C ARG A 109 -5.56 -4.47 15.04
N CYS A 110 -5.27 -3.17 15.02
CA CYS A 110 -4.01 -2.61 15.49
C CYS A 110 -4.20 -1.23 16.14
N GLU A 111 -3.13 -0.74 16.76
CA GLU A 111 -3.04 0.61 17.31
C GLU A 111 -2.39 1.58 16.32
N ALA A 112 -1.48 1.08 15.47
CA ALA A 112 -0.84 1.88 14.44
C ALA A 112 -0.43 1.03 13.23
N ILE A 113 -0.33 1.69 12.08
CA ILE A 113 0.26 1.14 10.86
C ILE A 113 1.47 2.01 10.51
N TYR A 114 2.60 1.39 10.20
CA TYR A 114 3.82 2.10 9.84
C TYR A 114 4.19 1.82 8.38
N GLY A 115 4.73 2.82 7.69
CA GLY A 115 5.34 2.68 6.38
C GLY A 115 6.76 3.22 6.39
N TYR A 116 7.70 2.51 5.79
CA TYR A 116 9.08 2.97 5.63
C TYR A 116 9.36 3.22 4.14
N CYS A 117 9.70 4.46 3.76
CA CYS A 117 10.02 4.75 2.36
C CYS A 117 11.13 5.78 2.19
N GLY A 118 12.16 5.41 1.41
CA GLY A 118 13.24 6.32 1.00
C GLY A 118 13.00 7.04 -0.33
N ASP A 119 11.86 6.81 -0.98
CA ASP A 119 11.50 7.42 -2.26
C ASP A 119 10.48 8.55 -2.06
N ALA A 120 10.76 9.73 -2.63
CA ALA A 120 9.93 10.93 -2.43
C ALA A 120 8.50 10.75 -2.97
N ARG A 121 8.32 10.03 -4.07
CA ARG A 121 6.99 9.80 -4.64
C ARG A 121 6.17 8.83 -3.78
N ALA A 122 6.79 7.79 -3.25
CA ALA A 122 6.16 6.88 -2.29
C ALA A 122 5.78 7.61 -0.99
N TRP A 123 6.61 8.57 -0.54
CA TRP A 123 6.33 9.42 0.61
C TRP A 123 5.09 10.27 0.40
N GLU A 124 5.01 11.03 -0.70
CA GLU A 124 3.86 11.84 -1.06
C GLU A 124 2.57 11.02 -1.17
N GLY A 125 2.63 9.85 -1.83
CA GLY A 125 1.51 8.93 -1.92
C GLY A 125 1.07 8.40 -0.55
N GLY A 126 2.03 8.12 0.35
CA GLY A 126 1.74 7.72 1.73
C GLY A 126 0.95 8.79 2.48
N LEU A 127 1.42 10.05 2.41
CA LEU A 127 0.71 11.19 3.02
C LEU A 127 -0.70 11.35 2.46
N GLN A 128 -0.86 11.27 1.14
CA GLN A 128 -2.16 11.35 0.48
C GLN A 128 -3.12 10.21 0.89
N ALA A 129 -2.58 9.03 1.20
CA ALA A 129 -3.36 7.89 1.67
C ALA A 129 -3.87 8.07 3.11
N GLY A 130 -3.25 8.93 3.91
CA GLY A 130 -3.61 9.18 5.31
C GLY A 130 -2.53 8.79 6.33
N PHE A 131 -1.29 8.58 5.89
CA PHE A 131 -0.14 8.59 6.80
C PHE A 131 0.21 10.01 7.25
N ALA A 132 0.88 10.13 8.38
CA ALA A 132 1.60 11.32 8.83
C ALA A 132 3.08 10.96 9.09
N PRO A 133 4.01 11.94 9.06
CA PRO A 133 5.37 11.72 9.52
C PRO A 133 5.38 11.27 10.98
N SER A 134 6.13 10.22 11.33
CA SER A 134 6.23 9.76 12.72
C SER A 134 7.18 10.58 13.58
N GLY A 135 7.98 11.45 12.95
CA GLY A 135 9.10 12.17 13.56
C GLY A 135 10.45 11.50 13.34
N GLU A 136 10.47 10.27 12.82
CA GLU A 136 11.69 9.51 12.50
C GLU A 136 12.00 9.57 11.00
N ASP A 137 13.28 9.46 10.61
CA ASP A 137 13.70 9.53 9.20
C ASP A 137 12.99 8.43 8.38
N LYS A 138 12.34 8.85 7.29
CA LYS A 138 11.66 7.98 6.31
C LYS A 138 10.54 7.11 6.87
N LEU A 139 10.11 7.35 8.10
CA LEU A 139 9.04 6.59 8.74
C LEU A 139 7.74 7.39 8.79
N LEU A 140 6.69 6.74 8.32
CA LEU A 140 5.32 7.23 8.31
C LEU A 140 4.47 6.42 9.29
N ILE A 141 3.47 7.05 9.89
CA ILE A 141 2.55 6.44 10.85
C ILE A 141 1.10 6.80 10.51
N HIS A 142 0.22 5.80 10.56
CA HIS A 142 -1.22 5.97 10.50
C HIS A 142 -1.78 5.44 11.82
N VAL A 143 -2.48 6.30 12.55
CA VAL A 143 -3.01 5.98 13.87
C VAL A 143 -4.55 5.97 13.79
N PRO A 144 -5.20 4.80 13.76
CA PRO A 144 -6.65 4.73 13.58
C PRO A 144 -7.47 5.34 14.72
N ARG A 145 -6.88 5.40 15.92
CA ARG A 145 -7.50 5.91 17.16
C ARG A 145 -6.45 6.72 17.93
N PRO A 146 -6.81 7.83 18.61
CA PRO A 146 -5.84 8.62 19.36
C PRO A 146 -4.99 7.76 20.31
N LEU A 147 -3.68 7.97 20.29
CA LEU A 147 -2.73 7.40 21.22
C LEU A 147 -2.15 8.51 22.09
N ASP A 148 -1.81 8.18 23.34
CA ASP A 148 -0.98 9.09 24.14
C ASP A 148 0.46 9.11 23.63
N ALA A 149 1.21 10.14 24.06
CA ALA A 149 2.56 10.38 23.58
C ALA A 149 3.58 9.33 24.05
N LEU A 150 3.32 8.60 25.14
CA LEU A 150 4.20 7.52 25.59
C LEU A 150 3.98 6.29 24.70
N ARG A 151 2.72 5.91 24.48
CA ARG A 151 2.34 4.77 23.65
C ARG A 151 2.80 4.96 22.20
N GLN A 152 2.61 6.14 21.63
CA GLN A 152 3.11 6.42 20.27
C GLN A 152 4.63 6.28 20.17
N ARG A 153 5.39 6.68 21.20
CA ARG A 153 6.86 6.49 21.25
C ARG A 153 7.23 5.02 21.32
N GLU A 154 6.56 4.23 22.14
CA GLU A 154 6.78 2.77 22.23
C GLU A 154 6.53 2.06 20.90
N LEU A 155 5.39 2.33 20.26
CA LEU A 155 5.04 1.72 18.97
C LEU A 155 6.02 2.14 17.87
N THR A 156 6.51 3.39 17.91
CA THR A 156 7.48 3.90 16.93
C THR A 156 8.84 3.24 17.13
N ALA A 157 9.32 3.11 18.36
CA ALA A 157 10.54 2.37 18.68
C ALA A 157 10.45 0.91 18.22
N LYS A 158 9.27 0.28 18.39
CA LYS A 158 9.02 -1.06 17.88
C LYS A 158 9.08 -1.11 16.35
N ALA A 159 8.43 -0.21 15.64
CA ALA A 159 8.47 -0.15 14.18
C ALA A 159 9.91 0.03 13.65
N LEU A 160 10.72 0.87 14.30
CA LEU A 160 12.14 1.06 13.97
C LEU A 160 12.95 -0.23 14.04
N SER A 161 12.63 -1.13 14.98
CA SER A 161 13.34 -2.42 15.13
C SER A 161 13.13 -3.39 13.96
N PHE A 162 12.16 -3.13 13.09
CA PHE A 162 11.87 -3.94 11.90
C PHE A 162 12.44 -3.35 10.60
N ILE A 163 13.08 -2.17 10.64
CA ILE A 163 13.57 -1.53 9.42
C ILE A 163 14.81 -2.27 8.87
N PRO A 164 14.92 -2.47 7.53
CA PRO A 164 13.88 -2.21 6.52
C PRO A 164 12.85 -3.34 6.43
N PHE A 165 11.60 -2.98 6.12
CA PHE A 165 10.48 -3.89 5.86
C PHE A 165 9.74 -3.55 4.56
#